data_AF-A0A316DU53-F1
#
_entry.id   AF-A0A316DU53-F1
#
_cell.length_a   1.000
_cell.length_b   1.000
_cell.length_c   1.000
_cell.angle_alpha   90.00
_cell.angle_beta   90.00
_cell.angle_gamma   90.00
#
_symmetry.space_group_name_H-M   'P 1'
#
loop_
_entity.id
_entity.type
_entity.pdbx_description
1 polymer ?
#
loop_
_entity_poly.entity_id
_entity_poly.type
_entity_poly.pdbx_seq_one_letter_code
_entity_poly.pdbx_strand_id
1 'polypeptide(L)'
;MSQVVLPQSVSEFVRTDSGSHLLLLLLEHSFGHSLQRINHIECANLAREYGNDSTVELDLELLLDHLSMIRVVTNLNSRAEESLINYWASEDGSIFRADARRYIADALRIAPQKHPERGRAYKNLAYLLLARNKTQAACELICKAMEIFQQNGLMEQIEELLEMISIRTELECKLLQEDIVAVLWKMEVEL
;
A
#
# COMPACT_ATOMS: atom_id res chain seq x y z
N MET A 1 -46.82 -6.38 24.68
CA MET A 1 -46.32 -5.19 23.97
C MET A 1 -44.91 -4.94 24.46
N SER A 2 -43.91 -5.13 23.60
CA SER A 2 -42.50 -4.86 23.94
C SER A 2 -42.33 -3.36 24.17
N GLN A 3 -41.91 -2.95 25.36
CA GLN A 3 -41.55 -1.55 25.62
C GLN A 3 -40.38 -1.19 24.71
N VAL A 4 -40.58 -0.21 23.82
CA VAL A 4 -39.50 0.36 23.03
C VAL A 4 -38.66 1.20 23.99
N VAL A 5 -37.53 0.64 24.43
CA VAL A 5 -36.54 1.36 25.22
C VAL A 5 -35.78 2.27 24.28
N LEU A 6 -35.97 3.58 24.43
CA LEU A 6 -35.23 4.58 23.66
C LEU A 6 -33.79 4.68 24.21
N PRO A 7 -32.77 4.72 23.34
CA PRO A 7 -31.38 4.85 23.78
C PRO A 7 -31.16 6.19 24.50
N GLN A 8 -30.41 6.16 25.60
CA GLN A 8 -30.22 7.30 26.50
C GLN A 8 -28.98 8.13 26.19
N SER A 9 -28.13 7.66 25.27
CA SER A 9 -26.94 8.38 24.84
C SER A 9 -26.68 8.19 23.34
N VAL A 10 -25.90 9.10 22.74
CA VAL A 10 -25.47 8.98 21.34
C VAL A 10 -24.67 7.69 21.12
N SER A 11 -23.84 7.28 22.09
CA SER A 11 -23.08 6.03 22.00
C SER A 11 -23.99 4.80 21.98
N GLU A 12 -25.06 4.81 22.77
CA GLU A 12 -26.05 3.74 22.82
C GLU A 12 -26.93 3.73 21.56
N PHE A 13 -27.29 4.91 21.06
CA PHE A 13 -28.04 5.07 19.81
C PHE A 13 -27.24 4.57 18.60
N VAL A 14 -25.97 4.94 18.45
CA VAL A 14 -25.09 4.50 17.36
C VAL A 14 -24.89 2.97 17.34
N ARG A 15 -25.03 2.30 18.50
CA ARG A 15 -24.96 0.83 18.60
C ARG A 15 -26.24 0.12 18.15
N THR A 16 -27.32 0.84 17.90
CA THR A 16 -28.55 0.29 17.29
C THR A 16 -28.43 0.28 15.77
N ASP A 17 -29.16 -0.62 15.09
CA ASP A 17 -29.16 -0.68 13.62
C ASP A 17 -29.61 0.64 12.97
N SER A 18 -30.59 1.32 13.56
CA SER A 18 -31.05 2.63 13.08
C SER A 18 -30.01 3.72 13.28
N GLY A 19 -29.28 3.71 14.40
CA GLY A 19 -28.27 4.72 14.69
C GLY A 19 -26.96 4.51 13.94
N SER A 20 -26.55 3.27 13.69
CA SER A 20 -25.42 2.96 12.82
C SER A 20 -25.71 3.35 11.37
N HIS A 21 -26.92 3.08 10.89
CA HIS A 21 -27.36 3.50 9.54
C HIS A 21 -27.42 5.02 9.40
N LEU A 22 -27.97 5.75 10.38
CA LEU A 22 -27.98 7.22 10.35
C LEU A 22 -26.56 7.80 10.40
N LEU A 23 -25.65 7.20 11.19
CA LEU A 23 -24.25 7.64 11.23
C LEU A 23 -23.57 7.48 9.86
N LEU A 24 -23.81 6.36 9.17
CA LEU A 24 -23.34 6.13 7.80
C LEU A 24 -23.87 7.20 6.84
N LEU A 25 -25.17 7.47 6.85
CA LEU A 25 -25.77 8.52 6.00
C LEU A 25 -25.20 9.92 6.27
N LEU A 26 -24.92 10.24 7.54
CA LEU A 26 -24.32 11.52 7.91
C LEU A 26 -22.85 11.63 7.47
N LEU A 27 -22.10 10.53 7.55
CA LEU A 27 -20.75 10.45 7.04
C LEU A 27 -20.75 10.59 5.52
N GLU A 28 -21.57 9.81 4.81
CA GLU A 28 -21.74 9.90 3.35
C GLU A 28 -22.09 11.32 2.90
N HIS A 29 -23.04 11.98 3.56
CA HIS A 29 -23.43 13.34 3.23
C HIS A 29 -22.28 14.35 3.47
N SER A 30 -21.59 14.23 4.61
CA SER A 30 -20.47 15.11 4.96
C SER A 30 -19.28 14.93 4.02
N PHE A 31 -19.02 13.69 3.61
CA PHE A 31 -17.99 13.35 2.63
C PHE A 31 -18.37 13.81 1.24
N GLY A 32 -19.59 13.55 0.77
CA GLY A 32 -20.07 14.00 -0.54
C GLY A 32 -20.00 15.52 -0.68
N HIS A 33 -20.42 16.26 0.35
CA HIS A 33 -20.33 17.72 0.37
C HIS A 33 -18.89 18.24 0.42
N SER A 34 -17.96 17.52 1.05
CA SER A 34 -16.54 17.89 1.08
C SER A 34 -15.83 17.57 -0.23
N LEU A 35 -16.15 16.43 -0.85
CA LEU A 35 -15.61 16.00 -2.15
C LEU A 35 -16.05 16.94 -3.28
N GLN A 36 -17.30 17.43 -3.27
CA GLN A 36 -17.76 18.46 -4.21
C GLN A 36 -17.00 19.78 -4.11
N ARG A 37 -16.25 19.99 -3.03
CA ARG A 37 -15.41 21.18 -2.81
C ARG A 37 -13.94 20.94 -3.14
N ILE A 38 -13.52 19.69 -3.36
CA ILE A 38 -12.16 19.39 -3.82
C ILE A 38 -12.06 19.86 -5.26
N ASN A 39 -11.06 20.70 -5.53
CA ASN A 39 -10.84 21.28 -6.85
C ASN A 39 -10.54 20.14 -7.84
N HIS A 40 -11.02 20.24 -9.08
CA HIS A 40 -10.74 19.24 -10.13
C HIS A 40 -9.23 18.96 -10.32
N ILE A 41 -8.38 19.95 -10.04
CA ILE A 41 -6.92 19.81 -10.04
C ILE A 41 -6.43 18.95 -8.87
N GLU A 42 -7.03 19.10 -7.68
CA GLU A 42 -6.71 18.29 -6.50
C GLU A 42 -7.19 16.85 -6.65
N CYS A 43 -8.33 16.61 -7.31
CA CYS A 43 -8.76 15.27 -7.69
C CYS A 43 -7.77 14.58 -8.64
N ALA A 44 -7.20 15.33 -9.60
CA ALA A 44 -6.17 14.80 -10.50
C ALA A 44 -4.84 14.53 -9.78
N ASN A 45 -4.52 15.31 -8.76
CA ASN A 45 -3.35 15.07 -7.91
C ASN A 45 -3.56 13.88 -6.97
N LEU A 46 -4.76 13.72 -6.40
CA LEU A 46 -5.16 12.52 -5.64
C LEU A 46 -5.14 11.27 -6.53
N ALA A 47 -5.67 11.32 -7.74
CA ALA A 47 -5.57 10.19 -8.68
C ALA A 47 -4.10 9.81 -9.00
N ARG A 48 -3.19 10.80 -9.01
CA ARG A 48 -1.76 10.57 -9.17
C ARG A 48 -1.10 9.99 -7.91
N GLU A 49 -1.42 10.53 -6.73
CA GLU A 49 -0.90 10.05 -5.43
C GLU A 49 -1.40 8.64 -5.07
N TYR A 50 -2.61 8.29 -5.50
CA TYR A 50 -3.29 7.02 -5.16
C TYR A 50 -3.29 6.01 -6.34
N GLY A 51 -2.45 6.25 -7.35
CA GLY A 51 -2.32 5.40 -8.54
C GLY A 51 -3.49 5.56 -9.51
N ASN A 52 -3.19 5.60 -10.80
CA ASN A 52 -4.18 5.70 -11.89
C ASN A 52 -5.04 4.41 -11.98
N ASP A 53 -5.90 4.14 -11.00
CA ASP A 53 -6.97 3.15 -11.15
C ASP A 53 -8.15 3.80 -11.88
N SER A 54 -7.92 4.18 -13.12
CA SER A 54 -8.88 4.86 -14.01
C SER A 54 -9.91 3.90 -14.59
N THR A 55 -10.00 2.67 -14.07
CA THR A 55 -10.72 1.57 -14.73
C THR A 55 -12.17 1.39 -14.28
N VAL A 56 -12.68 2.21 -13.37
CA VAL A 56 -14.04 2.05 -12.88
C VAL A 56 -14.75 3.39 -12.80
N GLU A 57 -15.92 3.49 -13.43
CA GLU A 57 -16.96 4.45 -13.01
C GLU A 57 -17.31 4.10 -11.56
N LEU A 58 -16.53 4.61 -10.61
CA LEU A 58 -16.65 4.23 -9.20
C LEU A 58 -17.85 4.93 -8.59
N ASP A 59 -18.81 4.13 -8.13
CA ASP A 59 -19.75 4.53 -7.08
C ASP A 59 -18.93 5.01 -5.85
N LEU A 60 -19.43 6.04 -5.16
CA LEU A 60 -18.75 6.73 -4.06
C LEU A 60 -18.35 5.75 -2.93
N GLU A 61 -19.18 4.75 -2.66
CA GLU A 61 -18.92 3.70 -1.67
C GLU A 61 -17.68 2.87 -2.03
N LEU A 62 -17.57 2.45 -3.29
CA LEU A 62 -16.44 1.66 -3.78
C LEU A 62 -15.13 2.47 -3.79
N LEU A 63 -15.20 3.78 -4.02
CA LEU A 63 -14.05 4.68 -3.91
C LEU A 63 -13.59 4.83 -2.45
N LEU A 64 -14.53 5.01 -1.52
CA LEU A 64 -14.23 5.12 -0.09
C LEU A 64 -13.66 3.82 0.48
N ASP A 65 -14.17 2.66 0.04
CA ASP A 65 -13.63 1.35 0.39
C ASP A 65 -12.21 1.18 -0.13
N HIS A 66 -11.95 1.54 -1.39
CA HIS A 66 -10.61 1.50 -1.95
C HIS A 66 -9.64 2.41 -1.20
N LEU A 67 -10.01 3.66 -0.94
CA LEU A 67 -9.18 4.62 -0.19
C LEU A 67 -8.91 4.14 1.24
N SER A 68 -9.90 3.53 1.89
CA SER A 68 -9.76 2.95 3.23
C SER A 68 -8.81 1.75 3.22
N MET A 69 -8.95 0.85 2.24
CA MET A 69 -8.06 -0.29 2.05
C MET A 69 -6.62 0.15 1.77
N ILE A 70 -6.42 1.11 0.86
CA ILE A 70 -5.09 1.65 0.56
C ILE A 70 -4.46 2.21 1.82
N ARG A 71 -5.19 2.98 2.63
CA ARG A 71 -4.66 3.57 3.87
C ARG A 71 -4.27 2.51 4.90
N VAL A 72 -5.03 1.42 5.00
CA VAL A 72 -4.65 0.25 5.82
C VAL A 72 -3.37 -0.37 5.29
N VAL A 73 -3.25 -0.59 3.99
CA VAL A 73 -2.05 -1.19 3.37
C VAL A 73 -0.83 -0.28 3.55
N THR A 74 -0.95 1.03 3.36
CA THR A 74 0.13 2.00 3.63
C THR A 74 0.59 1.89 5.08
N ASN A 75 -0.33 1.81 6.06
CA ASN A 75 0.03 1.64 7.46
C ASN A 75 0.78 0.32 7.70
N LEU A 76 0.30 -0.78 7.12
CA LEU A 76 0.95 -2.09 7.20
C LEU A 76 2.37 -2.06 6.60
N ASN A 77 2.55 -1.42 5.45
CA ASN A 77 3.87 -1.27 4.83
C ASN A 77 4.82 -0.44 5.69
N SER A 78 4.38 0.68 6.25
CA SER A 78 5.21 1.47 7.17
C SER A 78 5.57 0.69 8.43
N ARG A 79 4.65 -0.10 8.99
CA ARG A 79 4.94 -0.98 10.14
C ARG A 79 5.91 -2.10 9.80
N ALA A 80 5.83 -2.64 8.58
CA ALA A 80 6.79 -3.62 8.09
C ALA A 80 8.19 -3.02 7.97
N GLU A 81 8.31 -1.83 7.38
CA GLU A 81 9.57 -1.09 7.23
C GLU A 81 10.18 -0.76 8.59
N GLU A 82 9.39 -0.23 9.53
CA GLU A 82 9.81 0.04 10.91
C GLU A 82 10.34 -1.24 11.59
N SER A 83 9.65 -2.36 11.40
CA SER A 83 10.06 -3.65 11.94
C SER A 83 11.35 -4.16 11.27
N LEU A 84 11.54 -3.95 9.97
CA LEU A 84 12.78 -4.32 9.28
C LEU A 84 13.98 -3.49 9.77
N ILE A 85 13.80 -2.18 9.97
CA ILE A 85 14.82 -1.29 10.54
C ILE A 85 15.21 -1.78 11.94
N ASN A 86 14.23 -2.05 12.80
CA ASN A 86 14.49 -2.55 14.15
C ASN A 86 15.13 -3.95 14.16
N TYR A 87 14.77 -4.81 13.20
CA TYR A 87 15.41 -6.12 13.02
C TYR A 87 16.91 -5.99 12.76
N TRP A 88 17.33 -5.07 11.88
CA TRP A 88 18.75 -4.88 11.56
C TRP A 88 19.54 -4.14 12.65
N ALA A 89 18.86 -3.30 13.43
CA ALA A 89 19.48 -2.58 14.54
C ALA A 89 19.63 -3.43 15.84
N SER A 90 19.04 -4.63 15.88
CA SER A 90 18.98 -5.46 17.10
C SER A 90 19.90 -6.69 17.02
N GLU A 91 20.51 -7.05 18.16
CA GLU A 91 21.27 -8.30 18.30
C GLU A 91 20.36 -9.55 18.31
N ASP A 92 19.12 -9.42 18.80
CA ASP A 92 18.06 -10.44 18.72
C ASP A 92 16.78 -9.83 18.15
N GLY A 93 16.76 -9.67 16.82
CA GLY A 93 15.63 -9.11 16.10
C GLY A 93 14.53 -10.13 15.75
N SER A 94 14.49 -11.30 16.40
CA SER A 94 13.56 -12.39 16.03
C SER A 94 12.08 -11.96 16.03
N ILE A 95 11.69 -11.13 17.01
CA ILE A 95 10.35 -10.55 17.13
C ILE A 95 10.06 -9.59 15.98
N PHE A 96 10.96 -8.63 15.73
CA PHE A 96 10.81 -7.65 14.65
C PHE A 96 10.72 -8.32 13.27
N ARG A 97 11.47 -9.41 13.05
CA ARG A 97 11.38 -10.21 11.83
C ARG A 97 10.03 -10.90 11.68
N ALA A 98 9.44 -11.38 12.78
CA ALA A 98 8.12 -12.00 12.77
C ALA A 98 7.02 -10.97 12.50
N ASP A 99 7.11 -9.80 13.13
CA ASP A 99 6.19 -8.69 12.93
C ASP A 99 6.25 -8.15 11.49
N ALA A 100 7.46 -7.91 10.96
CA ALA A 100 7.65 -7.54 9.56
C ALA A 100 6.97 -8.54 8.62
N ARG A 101 7.20 -9.85 8.84
CA ARG A 101 6.56 -10.90 8.02
C ARG A 101 5.04 -10.85 8.10
N ARG A 102 4.47 -10.59 9.28
CA ARG A 102 3.02 -10.51 9.48
C ARG A 102 2.43 -9.32 8.72
N TYR A 103 2.99 -8.13 8.92
CA TYR A 103 2.53 -6.91 8.26
C TYR A 103 2.61 -7.02 6.73
N ILE A 104 3.71 -7.57 6.21
CA ILE A 104 3.89 -7.81 4.77
C ILE A 104 2.83 -8.77 4.22
N ALA A 105 2.56 -9.87 4.93
CA ALA A 105 1.57 -10.86 4.50
C ALA A 105 0.16 -10.25 4.44
N ASP A 106 -0.21 -9.44 5.44
CA ASP A 106 -1.48 -8.73 5.47
C ASP A 106 -1.56 -7.67 4.35
N ALA A 107 -0.49 -6.91 4.13
CA ALA A 107 -0.41 -5.93 3.04
C ALA A 107 -0.62 -6.60 1.67
N LEU A 108 0.10 -7.68 1.37
CA LEU A 108 -0.04 -8.42 0.11
C LEU A 108 -1.43 -9.06 -0.08
N ARG A 109 -2.12 -9.39 1.01
CA ARG A 109 -3.48 -9.95 0.95
C ARG A 109 -4.53 -8.91 0.56
N ILE A 110 -4.35 -7.67 1.01
CA ILE A 110 -5.35 -6.60 0.90
C ILE A 110 -5.05 -5.63 -0.25
N ALA A 111 -3.77 -5.41 -0.58
CA ALA A 111 -3.36 -4.43 -1.57
C ALA A 111 -3.94 -4.70 -2.97
N PRO A 112 -4.57 -3.70 -3.63
CA PRO A 112 -5.05 -3.85 -5.00
C PRO A 112 -3.92 -4.23 -5.98
N GLN A 113 -4.23 -5.02 -7.01
CA GLN A 113 -3.21 -5.72 -7.82
C GLN A 113 -2.20 -4.82 -8.53
N LYS A 114 -2.60 -3.62 -8.95
CA LYS A 114 -1.75 -2.66 -9.68
C LYS A 114 -1.37 -1.43 -8.85
N HIS A 115 -1.80 -1.37 -7.60
CA HIS A 115 -1.58 -0.21 -6.75
C HIS A 115 -0.12 -0.19 -6.24
N PRO A 116 0.54 0.98 -6.21
CA PRO A 116 1.93 1.13 -5.73
C PRO A 116 2.21 0.48 -4.37
N GLU A 117 1.26 0.53 -3.45
CA GLU A 117 1.39 -0.10 -2.13
C GLU A 117 1.56 -1.63 -2.18
N ARG A 118 1.07 -2.30 -3.23
CA ARG A 118 1.38 -3.72 -3.47
C ARG A 118 2.83 -3.90 -3.90
N GLY A 119 3.35 -2.98 -4.72
CA GLY A 119 4.77 -2.92 -5.08
C GLY A 119 5.66 -2.73 -3.84
N ARG A 120 5.30 -1.80 -2.94
CA ARG A 120 5.99 -1.62 -1.65
C ARG A 120 5.96 -2.89 -0.79
N ALA A 121 4.83 -3.60 -0.75
CA ALA A 121 4.73 -4.86 -0.01
C ALA A 121 5.64 -5.96 -0.60
N TYR A 122 5.75 -6.06 -1.94
CA TYR A 122 6.72 -6.96 -2.59
C TYR A 122 8.17 -6.58 -2.30
N LYS A 123 8.52 -5.29 -2.34
CA LYS A 123 9.84 -4.78 -1.95
C LYS A 123 10.19 -5.19 -0.51
N ASN A 124 9.27 -4.97 0.42
CA ASN A 124 9.46 -5.33 1.84
C ASN A 124 9.66 -6.84 2.02
N LEU A 125 8.93 -7.67 1.27
CA LEU A 125 9.13 -9.12 1.29
C LEU A 125 10.49 -9.53 0.72
N ALA A 126 10.91 -8.89 -0.37
CA ALA A 126 12.22 -9.13 -0.98
C ALA A 126 13.36 -8.81 0.01
N TYR A 127 13.24 -7.73 0.78
CA TYR A 127 14.23 -7.37 1.82
C TYR A 127 14.39 -8.48 2.85
N LEU A 128 13.27 -9.05 3.31
CA LEU A 128 13.26 -10.15 4.26
C LEU A 128 13.90 -11.42 3.67
N LEU A 129 13.72 -11.68 2.38
CA LEU A 129 14.31 -12.82 1.69
C LEU A 129 15.82 -12.63 1.46
N LEU A 130 16.27 -11.44 1.06
CA LEU A 130 17.70 -11.12 0.95
C LEU A 130 18.42 -11.25 2.30
N ALA A 131 17.78 -10.84 3.40
CA ALA A 131 18.32 -11.04 4.75
C ALA A 131 18.47 -12.52 5.14
N ARG A 132 17.84 -13.44 4.42
CA ARG A 132 17.96 -14.89 4.59
C ARG A 132 18.77 -15.56 3.48
N ASN A 133 19.48 -14.79 2.65
CA ASN A 133 20.20 -15.26 1.46
C ASN A 133 19.34 -16.08 0.49
N LYS A 134 18.03 -15.78 0.44
CA LYS A 134 17.10 -16.38 -0.54
C LYS A 134 17.02 -15.50 -1.79
N THR A 135 18.18 -15.32 -2.43
CA THR A 135 18.39 -14.31 -3.48
C THR A 135 17.46 -14.49 -4.68
N GLN A 136 17.37 -15.70 -5.23
CA GLN A 136 16.47 -16.01 -6.36
C GLN A 136 15.02 -15.53 -6.11
N ALA A 137 14.44 -15.95 -4.99
CA ALA A 137 13.07 -15.61 -4.64
C ALA A 137 12.89 -14.12 -4.32
N ALA A 138 13.94 -13.44 -3.85
CA ALA A 138 13.91 -11.99 -3.66
C ALA A 138 13.89 -11.26 -5.01
N CYS A 139 14.74 -11.66 -5.97
CA CYS A 139 14.77 -11.10 -7.31
C CYS A 139 13.40 -11.21 -8.01
N GLU A 140 12.72 -12.35 -7.91
CA GLU A 140 11.36 -12.52 -8.47
C GLU A 140 10.35 -11.52 -7.89
N LEU A 141 10.47 -11.18 -6.61
CA LEU A 141 9.60 -10.19 -5.97
C LEU A 141 9.97 -8.77 -6.35
N ILE A 142 11.26 -8.48 -6.53
CA ILE A 142 11.74 -7.19 -7.02
C ILE A 142 11.24 -6.94 -8.44
N CYS A 143 11.25 -7.96 -9.33
CA CYS A 143 10.65 -7.85 -10.65
C CYS A 143 9.17 -7.43 -10.57
N LYS A 144 8.38 -8.08 -9.70
CA LYS A 144 6.96 -7.73 -9.49
C LYS A 144 6.78 -6.31 -8.95
N ALA A 145 7.65 -5.86 -8.03
CA ALA A 145 7.61 -4.51 -7.51
C ALA A 145 7.94 -3.48 -8.61
N MET A 146 9.00 -3.74 -9.38
CA MET A 146 9.44 -2.91 -10.51
C MET A 146 8.34 -2.77 -11.55
N GLU A 147 7.69 -3.86 -11.97
CA GLU A 147 6.58 -3.82 -12.93
C GLU A 147 5.45 -2.89 -12.47
N ILE A 148 5.08 -2.95 -11.17
CA ILE A 148 4.03 -2.08 -10.61
C ILE A 148 4.50 -0.63 -10.57
N PHE A 149 5.71 -0.36 -10.11
CA PHE A 149 6.24 1.01 -10.04
C PHE A 149 6.38 1.63 -11.43
N GLN A 150 6.84 0.86 -12.42
CA GLN A 150 6.95 1.30 -13.80
C GLN A 150 5.57 1.67 -14.37
N GLN A 151 4.56 0.82 -14.17
CA GLN A 151 3.18 1.09 -14.64
C GLN A 151 2.57 2.36 -14.02
N ASN A 152 3.03 2.76 -12.84
CA ASN A 152 2.56 3.93 -12.12
C ASN A 152 3.50 5.16 -12.27
N GLY A 153 4.56 5.06 -13.07
CA GLY A 153 5.50 6.17 -13.28
C GLY A 153 6.36 6.52 -12.06
N LEU A 154 6.58 5.57 -11.15
CA LEU A 154 7.26 5.80 -9.87
C LEU A 154 8.77 5.53 -9.97
N MET A 155 9.49 6.45 -10.59
CA MET A 155 10.93 6.33 -10.85
C MET A 155 11.78 6.17 -9.59
N GLU A 156 11.57 7.03 -8.59
CA GLU A 156 12.30 6.99 -7.30
C GLU A 156 12.19 5.62 -6.60
N GLN A 157 11.03 4.97 -6.71
CA GLN A 157 10.83 3.65 -6.12
C GLN A 157 11.61 2.55 -6.86
N ILE A 158 11.81 2.70 -8.17
CA ILE A 158 12.62 1.78 -8.97
C ILE A 158 14.11 1.98 -8.68
N GLU A 159 14.56 3.21 -8.47
CA GLU A 159 15.92 3.52 -8.01
C GLU A 159 16.21 2.86 -6.66
N GLU A 160 15.27 2.93 -5.71
CA GLU A 160 15.42 2.25 -4.41
C GLU A 160 15.58 0.72 -4.55
N LEU A 161 14.88 0.10 -5.51
CA LEU A 161 15.07 -1.33 -5.82
C LEU A 161 16.47 -1.63 -6.35
N LEU A 162 17.05 -0.72 -7.14
CA LEU A 162 18.42 -0.85 -7.64
C LEU A 162 19.43 -0.75 -6.48
N GLU A 163 19.26 0.24 -5.60
CA GLU A 163 20.12 0.43 -4.43
C GLU A 163 20.13 -0.82 -3.54
N MET A 164 18.95 -1.40 -3.29
CA MET A 164 18.75 -2.59 -2.48
C MET A 164 19.60 -3.80 -2.94
N ILE A 165 19.81 -3.96 -4.24
CA ILE A 165 20.59 -5.08 -4.81
C ILE A 165 21.99 -4.69 -5.27
N SER A 166 22.36 -3.41 -5.21
CA SER A 166 23.62 -2.87 -5.77
C SER A 166 24.88 -3.54 -5.21
N ILE A 167 24.88 -3.87 -3.92
CA ILE A 167 26.02 -4.50 -3.23
C ILE A 167 26.06 -6.03 -3.38
N ARG A 168 25.08 -6.62 -4.05
CA ARG A 168 24.97 -8.07 -4.24
C ARG A 168 25.81 -8.52 -5.44
N THR A 169 26.41 -9.70 -5.32
CA THR A 169 27.38 -10.22 -6.33
C THR A 169 26.86 -11.43 -7.08
N GLU A 170 25.77 -12.01 -6.61
CA GLU A 170 25.03 -13.11 -7.20
C GLU A 170 24.60 -12.77 -8.64
N LEU A 171 24.64 -13.75 -9.53
CA LEU A 171 24.38 -13.55 -10.96
C LEU A 171 22.97 -13.01 -11.20
N GLU A 172 21.99 -13.53 -10.47
CA GLU A 172 20.58 -13.12 -10.55
C GLU A 172 20.41 -11.64 -10.18
N CYS A 173 21.15 -11.14 -9.20
CA CYS A 173 21.13 -9.73 -8.84
C CYS A 173 21.77 -8.85 -9.92
N LYS A 174 22.86 -9.31 -10.56
CA LYS A 174 23.52 -8.56 -11.63
C LYS A 174 22.62 -8.40 -12.85
N LEU A 175 22.00 -9.50 -13.29
CA LEU A 175 21.04 -9.46 -14.40
C LEU A 175 19.88 -8.52 -14.09
N LEU A 176 19.35 -8.61 -12.85
CA LEU A 176 18.27 -7.72 -12.42
C LEU A 176 18.68 -6.24 -12.34
N GLN A 177 19.92 -5.93 -11.96
CA GLN A 177 20.44 -4.56 -11.99
C GLN A 177 20.44 -4.01 -13.43
N GLU A 178 20.90 -4.80 -14.41
CA GLU A 178 20.89 -4.42 -15.83
C GLU A 178 19.46 -4.14 -16.33
N ASP A 179 18.50 -4.99 -15.94
CA ASP A 179 17.08 -4.83 -16.27
C ASP A 179 16.50 -3.55 -15.66
N ILE A 180 16.75 -3.29 -14.37
CA ILE A 180 16.26 -2.08 -13.68
C ILE A 180 16.84 -0.81 -14.32
N VAL A 181 18.14 -0.78 -14.63
CA VAL A 181 18.79 0.37 -15.29
C VAL A 181 18.17 0.61 -16.67
N ALA A 182 17.88 -0.45 -17.43
CA ALA A 182 17.22 -0.32 -18.73
C ALA A 182 15.79 0.23 -18.62
N VAL A 183 15.05 -0.12 -17.55
CA VAL A 183 13.72 0.44 -17.27
C VAL A 183 13.81 1.92 -16.92
N LEU A 184 14.70 2.30 -15.99
CA LEU A 184 14.89 3.70 -15.59
C LEU A 184 15.24 4.57 -16.79
N TRP A 185 16.19 4.14 -17.62
CA TRP A 185 16.58 4.89 -18.82
C TRP A 185 15.42 5.11 -19.79
N LYS A 186 14.56 4.10 -19.99
CA LYS A 186 13.36 4.26 -20.83
C LYS A 186 12.38 5.28 -20.26
N MET A 187 12.13 5.23 -18.95
CA MET A 187 11.22 6.16 -18.29
C MET A 187 11.75 7.61 -18.33
N GLU A 188 13.06 7.80 -18.21
CA GLU A 188 13.74 9.10 -18.33
C GLU A 188 13.55 9.74 -19.71
N VAL A 189 13.57 8.93 -20.78
CA VAL A 189 13.41 9.38 -22.17
C VAL A 189 11.95 9.71 -22.51
N GLU A 190 10.98 9.16 -21.77
CA GLU A 190 9.55 9.36 -21.98
C GLU A 190 8.96 10.59 -21.24
N LEU A 191 9.76 11.24 -20.38
CA LEU A 191 9.42 12.47 -19.63
C LEU A 191 9.73 13.76 -20.41
#